data_AF-A0A413XHQ2-F1
#
_entry.id   AF-A0A413XHQ2-F1
#
_cell.length_a   1.000
_cell.length_b   1.000
_cell.length_c   1.000
_cell.angle_alpha   90.00
_cell.angle_beta   90.00
_cell.angle_gamma   90.00
#
_symmetry.space_group_name_H-M   'P 1'
#
loop_
_entity.id
_entity.type
_entity.pdbx_description
1 polymer ?
#
loop_
_entity_poly.entity_id
_entity_poly.type
_entity_poly.pdbx_seq_one_letter_code
_entity_poly.pdbx_strand_id
1 'polypeptide(L)' 'MNTKEIEIGLKYRISGDLANGHYADGTLRISHDDVVRVIKRITDTHVILECGRMFIINDNLKIEKF' A
#
# COMPACT_ATOMS: atom_id res chain seq x y z
N MET A 1 0.57 -11.36 5.68
CA MET A 1 1.57 -10.97 6.71
C MET A 1 1.02 -9.80 7.50
N ASN A 2 1.29 -9.68 8.80
CA ASN A 2 0.89 -8.50 9.56
C ASN A 2 1.81 -7.32 9.21
N THR A 3 1.29 -6.09 9.08
CA THR A 3 2.12 -4.90 8.79
C THR A 3 3.20 -4.65 9.85
N LYS A 4 3.01 -5.13 11.08
CA LYS A 4 4.01 -5.06 12.17
C LYS A 4 5.23 -5.96 11.97
N GLU A 5 5.14 -6.96 11.09
CA GLU A 5 6.22 -7.91 10.80
C GLU A 5 7.02 -7.52 9.55
N ILE A 6 6.66 -6.40 8.92
CA ILE A 6 7.29 -5.91 7.70
C ILE A 6 8.57 -5.16 8.06
N GLU A 7 9.64 -5.50 7.36
CA GLU A 7 10.91 -4.80 7.45
C GLU A 7 10.96 -3.69 6.39
N ILE A 8 11.06 -2.45 6.85
CA ILE A 8 11.17 -1.28 5.96
C ILE A 8 12.47 -1.35 5.18
N GLY A 9 12.42 -1.04 3.88
CA GLY A 9 13.57 -1.07 2.98
C GLY A 9 13.71 -2.37 2.18
N LEU A 10 12.89 -3.40 2.45
CA LEU A 10 12.86 -4.63 1.66
C LEU A 10 11.74 -4.63 0.60
N LYS A 11 11.91 -5.47 -0.42
CA LYS A 11 10.91 -5.72 -1.46
C LYS A 11 9.88 -6.74 -0.98
N TYR A 12 8.63 -6.44 -1.26
CA TYR A 12 7.50 -7.33 -1.04
C TYR A 12 6.61 -7.32 -2.29
N ARG A 13 5.78 -8.35 -2.43
CA ARG A 13 4.57 -8.26 -3.27
C ARG A 13 3.46 -7.65 -2.42
N ILE A 14 2.82 -6.61 -2.94
CA ILE A 14 1.74 -5.87 -2.30
C ILE A 14 0.56 -5.86 -3.27
N SER A 15 -0.58 -6.36 -2.83
CA SER A 15 -1.87 -6.27 -3.53
C SER A 15 -2.89 -5.66 -2.61
N GLY A 16 -3.76 -4.78 -3.13
CA GLY A 16 -4.77 -4.13 -2.32
C GLY A 16 -5.28 -2.83 -2.90
N ASP A 17 -6.03 -2.12 -2.07
CA ASP A 17 -6.60 -0.83 -2.42
C ASP A 17 -5.56 0.27 -2.31
N LEU A 18 -5.45 1.08 -3.35
CA LEU A 18 -4.49 2.16 -3.52
C LEU A 18 -5.23 3.50 -3.51
N ALA A 19 -4.77 4.43 -2.68
CA ALA A 19 -5.21 5.82 -2.70
C ALA A 19 -4.63 6.54 -3.92
N ASN A 20 -5.45 6.77 -4.94
CA ASN A 20 -5.03 7.27 -6.26
C ASN A 20 -5.57 8.67 -6.54
N GLY A 21 -5.31 9.59 -5.62
CA GLY A 21 -5.79 10.96 -5.67
C GLY A 21 -7.27 11.09 -5.30
N HIS A 22 -7.89 12.19 -5.71
CA HIS A 22 -9.30 12.48 -5.45
C HIS A 22 -10.03 12.82 -6.75
N TYR A 23 -11.32 12.56 -6.80
CA TYR A 23 -12.21 13.08 -7.84
C TYR A 23 -12.41 14.59 -7.68
N ALA A 24 -13.01 15.24 -8.68
CA ALA A 24 -13.24 16.69 -8.68
C ALA A 24 -14.14 17.16 -7.52
N ASP A 25 -14.98 16.27 -6.97
CA ASP A 25 -15.83 16.52 -5.82
C ASP A 25 -15.12 16.30 -4.47
N GLY A 26 -13.83 15.94 -4.49
CA GLY A 26 -13.04 15.65 -3.30
C GLY A 26 -13.19 14.23 -2.76
N THR A 27 -13.98 13.35 -3.40
CA THR A 27 -14.08 11.95 -3.01
C THR A 27 -12.75 11.23 -3.29
N LEU A 28 -12.25 10.42 -2.33
CA LEU A 28 -11.03 9.65 -2.54
C LEU A 28 -11.21 8.66 -3.69
N ARG A 29 -10.29 8.71 -4.66
CA ARG A 29 -10.28 7.73 -5.74
C ARG A 29 -9.48 6.52 -5.30
N ILE A 30 -10.19 5.41 -5.12
CA ILE A 30 -9.60 4.11 -4.79
C ILE A 30 -9.47 3.28 -6.06
N SER A 31 -8.30 2.68 -6.26
CA SER A 31 -8.06 1.67 -7.30
C SER A 31 -7.44 0.44 -6.68
N HIS A 32 -7.65 -0.74 -7.24
CA HIS A 32 -6.96 -1.95 -6.80
C HIS A 32 -5.73 -2.21 -7.66
N ASP A 33 -4.60 -2.55 -7.05
CA ASP A 33 -3.32 -2.79 -7.75
C ASP A 33 -2.57 -3.98 -7.12
N ASP A 34 -1.63 -4.57 -7.86
CA ASP A 34 -0.76 -5.68 -7.43
C ASP A 34 0.65 -5.48 -7.98
N VAL A 35 1.61 -5.22 -7.09
CA VAL A 35 2.96 -4.79 -7.44
C VAL A 35 4.02 -5.43 -6.56
N VAL A 36 5.23 -5.59 -7.09
CA VAL A 36 6.42 -5.95 -6.30
C VAL A 36 7.32 -4.74 -6.14
N ARG A 37 7.44 -4.18 -4.94
CA ARG A 37 8.18 -2.92 -4.67
C ARG A 37 8.74 -2.87 -3.25
N VAL A 38 9.67 -1.95 -3.04
CA VAL A 38 10.23 -1.66 -1.71
C VAL A 38 9.20 -0.91 -0.87
N ILE A 39 8.98 -1.36 0.37
CA ILE A 39 8.18 -0.63 1.36
C ILE A 39 9.07 0.43 2.02
N LYS A 40 8.67 1.70 1.88
CA LYS A 40 9.41 2.86 2.39
C LYS A 40 8.96 3.28 3.78
N ARG A 41 7.66 3.19 4.07
CA ARG A 41 7.08 3.57 5.36
C ARG A 41 5.74 2.87 5.56
N ILE A 42 5.40 2.59 6.81
CA ILE A 42 4.08 2.15 7.22
C ILE A 42 3.52 3.19 8.20
N THR A 43 2.25 3.52 8.05
CA THR A 43 1.47 4.33 9.00
C THR A 43 0.32 3.48 9.54
N ASP A 44 -0.50 4.04 10.42
CA ASP A 44 -1.68 3.34 10.94
C ASP A 44 -2.71 3.02 9.86
N THR A 45 -2.69 3.75 8.74
CA THR A 45 -3.70 3.66 7.68
C THR A 45 -3.14 3.26 6.32
N HIS A 46 -1.83 3.35 6.11
CA HIS A 46 -1.23 3.14 4.79
C HIS A 46 0.10 2.39 4.82
N VAL A 47 0.34 1.59 3.79
CA VAL A 47 1.66 1.11 3.39
C VAL A 47 2.14 1.96 2.22
N ILE A 48 3.24 2.69 2.44
CA ILE A 48 3.81 3.64 1.48
C ILE A 48 5.04 3.00 0.83
N LEU A 49 4.98 2.86 -0.49
CA LEU A 49 6.06 2.28 -1.28
C LEU A 49 7.10 3.33 -1.66
N GLU A 50 8.30 2.90 -2.05
CA GLU A 50 9.39 3.79 -2.48
C GLU A 50 8.97 4.75 -3.62
N CYS A 51 8.04 4.33 -4.47
CA CYS A 51 7.54 5.07 -5.61
C CYS A 51 6.38 6.04 -5.26
N GLY A 52 6.05 6.19 -3.98
CA GLY A 52 4.99 7.09 -3.51
C GLY A 52 3.58 6.51 -3.58
N ARG A 53 3.40 5.29 -4.12
CA ARG A 53 2.12 4.56 -4.03
C ARG A 53 1.76 4.32 -2.57
N MET A 54 0.50 4.56 -2.22
CA MET A 54 -0.03 4.42 -0.86
C MET A 54 -1.17 3.41 -0.85
N PHE A 55 -0.88 2.19 -0.40
CA PHE A 55 -1.90 1.16 -0.21
C PHE A 55 -2.60 1.38 1.14
N ILE A 56 -3.92 1.27 1.15
CA ILE A 56 -4.77 1.42 2.33
C ILE A 56 -4.68 0.13 3.16
N ILE A 57 -4.53 0.27 4.47
CA ILE A 57 -4.59 -0.85 5.42
C ILE A 57 -6.06 -1.15 5.71
N ASN A 58 -6.60 -2.14 5.00
CA ASN A 58 -7.95 -2.66 5.15
C ASN A 58 -7.97 -4.16 4.82
N ASP A 59 -9.16 -4.78 4.76
CA ASP A 59 -9.34 -6.22 4.51
C ASP A 59 -8.85 -6.67 3.12
N ASN A 60 -8.65 -5.75 2.18
CA ASN A 60 -8.16 -6.06 0.83
C ASN A 60 -6.62 -6.09 0.76
N LEU A 61 -5.91 -5.63 1.79
CA LEU A 61 -4.46 -5.56 1.78
C LEU A 61 -3.81 -6.94 1.97
N LYS A 62 -2.99 -7.33 1.00
CA LYS A 62 -2.17 -8.55 1.01
C LYS A 62 -0.71 -8.18 0.80
N ILE A 63 0.15 -8.70 1.67
CA ILE A 63 1.59 -8.50 1.60
C ILE A 63 2.30 -9.84 1.78
N GLU A 64 3.17 -10.16 0.84
CA GLU A 64 3.92 -11.41 0.74
C GLU A 64 5.42 -11.11 0.53
N LYS A 65 6.29 -11.90 1.15
CA LYS A 65 7.73 -11.84 0.88
C LYS A 65 7.99 -12.28 -0.56
N PHE A 66 8.84 -11.53 -1.25
CA PHE A 66 9.33 -11.84 -2.60
C PHE A 66 10.73 -12.42 -2.53
#